data_AF-A0A182RE84-F1
#
_entry.id   AF-A0A182RE84-F1
#
_cell.length_a   1.000
_cell.length_b   1.000
_cell.length_c   1.000
_cell.angle_alpha   90.00
_cell.angle_beta   90.00
_cell.angle_gamma   90.00
#
_symmetry.space_group_name_H-M   'P 1'
#
loop_
_entity.id
_entity.type
_entity.pdbx_description
1 polymer ?
#
loop_
_entity_poly.entity_id
_entity_poly.type
_entity_poly.pdbx_seq_one_letter_code
_entity_poly.pdbx_strand_id
1 'polypeptide(L)'
;MRTEVNRSPVFTIEGNNVTANKSVADPESKSYTFDEVIDIIGFGRTTWHIFIASSITMMAVLNETMGISIVIPAAQCDLHLSATDKGLLTGVSFAGIIVSSHFWGYIADTKGRRRTLIVSLMLTAICALVSGLSINYTMMVVMRFLVGVFISAPSATIFAYLGEFFKTANRTVVITYASTAVGLSAVFTASTGWYVLSFTWSLDIPGTGLVLKPWRLLFFVYTLPTLIGAVWLMVLPESPKFYLSRGRESEAFAVLLRLYLENHPHATVDDFPVKHITPEAGQKDRSATPNGHGGFCHVASSVWNQTVPLFQRPNVVNFTICCVVQFGLFVVSAGMGLWFPDIINRLTTSNALDATVCDALDVSMTADFEQELEHPVIIGDGACNDNINERVFIYAITLGGLYTVLYLAMSVLMRMLGRKCLVAFNLFLSGFSGIALQFVDHPYITMALFCSFLVFAGTSISILNGATVSFFPTNVRAMAVCLSLMMGRLGSVFGSNLVGLIMEEHCTLTFNLFATGSIICAALTLILPS
;
A
#
# COMPACT_ATOMS: atom_id res chain seq x y z
N MET A 1 -27.26 36.69 12.18
CA MET A 1 -28.37 36.14 12.98
C MET A 1 -28.01 34.73 13.37
N ARG A 2 -27.64 34.54 14.65
CA ARG A 2 -27.41 33.23 15.28
C ARG A 2 -28.77 32.64 15.64
N THR A 3 -29.08 31.45 15.15
CA THR A 3 -30.14 30.61 15.70
C THR A 3 -29.47 29.53 16.54
N GLU A 4 -29.64 29.65 17.86
CA GLU A 4 -29.28 28.65 18.85
C GLU A 4 -30.19 27.43 18.65
N VAL A 5 -29.59 26.29 18.31
CA VAL A 5 -30.28 25.00 18.34
C VAL A 5 -30.20 24.48 19.77
N ASN A 6 -31.37 24.44 20.39
CA ASN A 6 -31.62 24.05 21.75
C ASN A 6 -31.08 22.63 22.04
N ARG A 7 -30.12 22.54 22.95
CA ARG A 7 -29.67 21.27 23.54
C ARG A 7 -30.59 20.94 24.71
N SER A 8 -31.33 19.85 24.60
CA SER A 8 -31.58 19.01 25.77
C SER A 8 -31.84 17.56 25.35
N PRO A 9 -31.14 16.59 25.96
CA PRO A 9 -31.47 15.18 25.89
C PRO A 9 -32.67 14.92 26.81
N VAL A 10 -33.59 14.05 26.40
CA VAL A 10 -34.61 13.55 27.33
C VAL A 10 -33.94 12.50 28.22
N PHE A 11 -33.36 12.95 29.32
CA PHE A 11 -33.14 12.15 30.53
C PHE A 11 -33.75 12.93 31.68
N THR A 12 -34.89 12.45 32.17
CA THR A 12 -35.53 12.93 33.40
C THR A 12 -34.65 12.55 34.58
N ILE A 13 -34.20 13.55 35.35
CA ILE A 13 -33.56 13.38 36.65
C ILE A 13 -34.65 13.62 37.70
N GLU A 14 -35.20 12.56 38.27
CA GLU A 14 -35.89 12.63 39.57
C GLU A 14 -34.93 12.18 40.67
N GLY A 15 -34.89 12.97 41.73
CA GLY A 15 -33.87 12.93 42.77
C GLY A 15 -33.94 11.74 43.72
N ASN A 16 -32.78 11.47 44.32
CA ASN A 16 -32.55 10.81 45.60
C ASN A 16 -33.49 9.65 45.96
N ASN A 17 -33.20 8.48 45.39
CA ASN A 17 -33.05 7.23 46.13
C ASN A 17 -32.28 6.24 45.24
N VAL A 18 -31.14 5.75 45.73
CA VAL A 18 -30.41 4.66 45.08
C VAL A 18 -31.17 3.37 45.34
N THR A 19 -32.20 3.12 44.54
CA THR A 19 -32.67 1.78 44.24
C THR A 19 -32.12 1.42 42.87
N ALA A 20 -31.37 0.32 42.80
CA ALA A 20 -30.90 -0.26 41.56
C ALA A 20 -32.10 -0.72 40.71
N ASN A 21 -32.75 0.21 40.02
CA ASN A 21 -33.65 -0.12 38.94
C ASN A 21 -32.78 -0.64 37.80
N LYS A 22 -32.70 -1.98 37.71
CA LYS A 22 -32.50 -2.64 36.43
C LYS A 22 -33.50 -1.99 35.48
N SER A 23 -33.00 -1.18 34.54
CA SER A 23 -33.79 -0.76 33.40
C SER A 23 -34.36 -2.04 32.81
N VAL A 24 -35.69 -2.15 32.85
CA VAL A 24 -36.42 -3.21 32.16
C VAL A 24 -35.99 -3.11 30.71
N ALA A 25 -35.12 -4.03 30.27
CA ALA A 25 -34.78 -4.18 28.88
C ALA A 25 -36.11 -4.46 28.17
N ASP A 26 -36.51 -3.55 27.29
CA ASP A 26 -37.71 -3.69 26.48
C ASP A 26 -37.58 -5.03 25.72
N PRO A 27 -38.43 -6.04 26.00
CA PRO A 27 -38.21 -7.41 25.55
C PRO A 27 -38.31 -7.58 24.02
N GLU A 28 -38.61 -6.51 23.28
CA GLU A 28 -38.72 -6.47 21.82
C GLU A 28 -37.60 -5.67 21.11
N SER A 29 -36.57 -5.17 21.80
CA SER A 29 -35.51 -4.42 21.11
C SER A 29 -34.66 -5.35 20.22
N LYS A 30 -35.02 -5.45 18.93
CA LYS A 30 -34.29 -6.22 17.94
C LYS A 30 -32.83 -5.74 17.87
N SER A 31 -31.89 -6.62 18.20
CA SER A 31 -30.47 -6.34 18.08
C SER A 31 -30.01 -6.71 16.67
N TYR A 32 -29.26 -5.82 16.02
CA TYR A 32 -28.78 -6.02 14.65
C TYR A 32 -27.29 -6.33 14.68
N THR A 33 -26.84 -7.25 13.83
CA THR A 33 -25.42 -7.41 13.54
C THR A 33 -24.92 -6.26 12.68
N PHE A 34 -23.64 -5.91 12.78
CA PHE A 34 -23.09 -4.82 11.97
C PHE A 34 -23.32 -5.03 10.46
N ASP A 35 -23.18 -6.27 9.98
CA ASP A 35 -23.38 -6.58 8.56
C ASP A 35 -24.85 -6.40 8.13
N GLU A 36 -25.83 -6.68 9.01
CA GLU A 36 -27.26 -6.36 8.75
C GLU A 36 -27.52 -4.85 8.72
N VAL A 37 -26.85 -4.08 9.60
CA VAL A 37 -26.95 -2.62 9.59
C VAL A 37 -26.43 -2.04 8.27
N ILE A 38 -25.32 -2.55 7.75
CA ILE A 38 -24.80 -2.15 6.43
C ILE A 38 -25.76 -2.53 5.30
N ASP A 39 -26.43 -3.68 5.38
CA ASP A 39 -27.45 -4.07 4.41
C ASP A 39 -28.66 -3.11 4.43
N ILE A 40 -29.08 -2.64 5.62
CA ILE A 40 -30.14 -1.62 5.78
C ILE A 40 -29.71 -0.26 5.22
N ILE A 41 -28.46 0.15 5.45
CA ILE A 41 -27.90 1.40 4.93
C ILE A 41 -27.77 1.37 3.41
N GLY A 42 -27.53 0.19 2.84
CA GLY A 42 -27.34 0.01 1.41
C GLY A 42 -26.10 0.73 0.86
N PHE A 43 -25.98 0.70 -0.46
CA PHE A 43 -24.88 1.34 -1.17
C PHE A 43 -25.35 2.64 -1.82
N GLY A 44 -24.73 3.76 -1.48
CA GLY A 44 -25.14 5.08 -1.99
C GLY A 44 -23.98 6.06 -2.13
N ARG A 45 -24.31 7.36 -2.10
CA ARG A 45 -23.39 8.45 -2.44
C ARG A 45 -22.15 8.50 -1.55
N THR A 46 -22.32 8.36 -0.24
CA THR A 46 -21.19 8.45 0.69
C THR A 46 -20.29 7.23 0.59
N THR A 47 -20.86 6.06 0.34
CA THR A 47 -20.11 4.84 0.08
C THR A 47 -19.23 4.97 -1.16
N TRP A 48 -19.72 5.62 -2.23
CA TRP A 48 -18.90 5.98 -3.39
C TRP A 48 -17.77 6.95 -3.06
N HIS A 49 -18.04 7.99 -2.27
CA HIS A 49 -16.99 8.93 -1.85
C HIS A 49 -15.89 8.24 -1.03
N ILE A 50 -16.25 7.33 -0.11
CA ILE A 50 -15.30 6.54 0.67
C ILE A 50 -14.46 5.65 -0.25
N PHE A 51 -15.10 4.98 -1.22
CA PHE A 51 -14.41 4.15 -2.21
C PHE A 51 -13.40 4.96 -3.04
N ILE A 52 -13.83 6.09 -3.62
CA ILE A 52 -12.97 6.92 -4.48
C ILE A 52 -11.81 7.53 -3.67
N ALA A 53 -12.07 8.08 -2.49
CA ALA A 53 -11.03 8.63 -1.64
C ALA A 53 -10.00 7.57 -1.22
N SER A 54 -10.46 6.34 -0.96
CA SER A 54 -9.57 5.22 -0.64
C SER A 54 -8.72 4.79 -1.83
N SER A 55 -9.30 4.71 -3.02
CA SER A 55 -8.60 4.43 -4.27
C SER A 55 -7.52 5.48 -4.57
N ILE A 56 -7.84 6.78 -4.44
CA ILE A 56 -6.88 7.87 -4.62
C ILE A 56 -5.74 7.79 -3.59
N THR A 57 -6.06 7.42 -2.35
CA THR A 57 -5.04 7.23 -1.31
C THR A 57 -4.12 6.04 -1.63
N MET A 58 -4.65 4.93 -2.16
CA MET A 58 -3.83 3.81 -2.63
C MET A 58 -2.91 4.22 -3.80
N MET A 59 -3.42 5.00 -4.75
CA MET A 59 -2.63 5.59 -5.83
C MET A 59 -1.51 6.48 -5.29
N ALA A 60 -1.82 7.35 -4.32
CA ALA A 60 -0.86 8.24 -3.66
C ALA A 60 0.29 7.48 -3.00
N VAL A 61 -0.01 6.38 -2.30
CA VAL A 61 1.02 5.52 -1.67
C VAL A 61 2.00 4.99 -2.71
N LEU A 62 1.51 4.55 -3.87
CA LEU A 62 2.39 4.03 -4.92
C LEU A 62 3.17 5.13 -5.63
N ASN A 63 2.57 6.28 -5.90
CA ASN A 63 3.27 7.42 -6.49
C ASN A 63 4.46 7.85 -5.62
N GLU A 64 4.27 7.99 -4.31
CA GLU A 64 5.34 8.40 -3.40
C GLU A 64 6.43 7.33 -3.23
N THR A 65 6.05 6.05 -3.25
CA THR A 65 7.02 4.94 -3.06
C THR A 65 7.77 4.56 -4.33
N MET A 66 7.14 4.67 -5.49
CA MET A 66 7.72 4.24 -6.77
C MET A 66 8.10 5.39 -7.69
N GLY A 67 7.47 6.56 -7.59
CA GLY A 67 7.76 7.71 -8.49
C GLY A 67 9.17 8.25 -8.36
N ILE A 68 9.83 8.02 -7.22
CA ILE A 68 11.24 8.39 -7.02
C ILE A 68 12.19 7.69 -8.02
N SER A 69 11.81 6.53 -8.57
CA SER A 69 12.64 5.82 -9.56
C SER A 69 12.79 6.56 -10.88
N ILE A 70 11.81 7.40 -11.26
CA ILE A 70 11.88 8.27 -12.45
C ILE A 70 12.64 9.56 -12.14
N VAL A 71 12.50 10.06 -10.91
CA VAL A 71 13.14 11.31 -10.49
C VAL A 71 14.65 11.15 -10.33
N ILE A 72 15.13 10.04 -9.76
CA ILE A 72 16.56 9.85 -9.44
C ILE A 72 17.47 10.01 -10.68
N PRO A 73 17.22 9.34 -11.82
CA PRO A 73 18.04 9.52 -13.02
C PRO A 73 18.01 10.95 -13.55
N ALA A 74 16.85 11.63 -13.49
CA ALA A 74 16.72 13.01 -13.94
C ALA A 74 17.41 14.04 -13.01
N ALA A 75 17.59 13.70 -11.73
CA ALA A 75 18.24 14.56 -10.74
C ALA A 75 19.75 14.31 -10.61
N GLN A 76 20.30 13.30 -11.29
CA GLN A 76 21.66 12.80 -11.02
C GLN A 76 22.76 13.84 -11.26
N CYS A 77 22.63 14.66 -12.31
CA CYS A 77 23.61 15.69 -12.63
C CYS A 77 23.47 16.93 -11.74
N ASP A 78 22.25 17.22 -11.26
CA ASP A 78 21.98 18.38 -10.40
C ASP A 78 22.48 18.16 -8.96
N LEU A 79 22.38 16.93 -8.47
CA LEU A 79 22.75 16.56 -7.10
C LEU A 79 24.08 15.79 -7.02
N HIS A 80 24.79 15.64 -8.14
CA HIS A 80 26.05 14.87 -8.26
C HIS A 80 25.94 13.46 -7.66
N LEU A 81 24.90 12.72 -8.05
CA LEU A 81 24.60 11.41 -7.48
C LEU A 81 25.52 10.31 -8.03
N SER A 82 26.23 9.62 -7.14
CA SER A 82 26.94 8.38 -7.45
C SER A 82 25.97 7.19 -7.64
N ALA A 83 26.46 6.06 -8.17
CA ALA A 83 25.66 4.83 -8.26
C ALA A 83 25.15 4.37 -6.89
N THR A 84 26.00 4.45 -5.86
CA THR A 84 25.65 4.13 -4.47
C THR A 84 24.57 5.06 -3.94
N ASP A 85 24.64 6.36 -4.25
CA ASP A 85 23.65 7.35 -3.82
C ASP A 85 22.26 7.07 -4.39
N LYS A 86 22.21 6.70 -5.68
CA LYS A 86 20.97 6.30 -6.37
C LYS A 86 20.34 5.08 -5.68
N GLY A 87 21.14 4.06 -5.35
CA GLY A 87 20.69 2.88 -4.61
C GLY A 87 20.21 3.19 -3.19
N LEU A 88 20.89 4.09 -2.47
CA LEU A 88 20.44 4.49 -1.13
C LEU A 88 19.13 5.27 -1.19
N LEU A 89 18.95 6.17 -2.17
CA LEU A 89 17.73 6.96 -2.32
C LEU A 89 16.49 6.13 -2.66
N THR A 90 16.63 5.04 -3.42
CA THR A 90 15.52 4.10 -3.66
C THR A 90 15.20 3.30 -2.39
N GLY A 91 16.22 2.88 -1.64
CA GLY A 91 16.07 2.07 -0.42
C GLY A 91 15.59 2.85 0.81
N VAL A 92 15.97 4.12 0.97
CA VAL A 92 15.75 4.88 2.21
C VAL A 92 14.27 5.09 2.53
N SER A 93 13.43 5.24 1.50
CA SER A 93 11.98 5.32 1.65
C SER A 93 11.40 4.03 2.23
N PHE A 94 11.89 2.86 1.78
CA PHE A 94 11.49 1.56 2.34
C PHE A 94 12.02 1.36 3.76
N ALA A 95 13.24 1.82 4.05
CA ALA A 95 13.77 1.80 5.41
C ALA A 95 12.89 2.62 6.37
N GLY A 96 12.46 3.82 5.94
CA GLY A 96 11.50 4.64 6.67
C GLY A 96 10.19 3.89 6.95
N ILE A 97 9.62 3.24 5.93
CA ILE A 97 8.40 2.43 6.06
C ILE A 97 8.59 1.31 7.08
N ILE A 98 9.68 0.55 6.99
CA ILE A 98 9.94 -0.61 7.86
C ILE A 98 10.02 -0.15 9.32
N VAL A 99 10.80 0.89 9.60
CA VAL A 99 11.02 1.40 10.97
C VAL A 99 9.73 1.94 11.59
N SER A 100 8.84 2.56 10.80
CA SER A 100 7.63 3.21 11.33
C SER A 100 6.37 2.35 11.28
N SER A 101 6.36 1.22 10.56
CA SER A 101 5.15 0.42 10.30
C SER A 101 4.42 0.01 11.58
N HIS A 102 5.15 -0.45 12.59
CA HIS A 102 4.56 -0.85 13.87
C HIS A 102 3.89 0.32 14.59
N PHE A 103 4.59 1.46 14.67
CA PHE A 103 4.10 2.68 15.32
C PHE A 103 2.80 3.18 14.69
N TRP A 104 2.73 3.23 13.37
CA TRP A 104 1.52 3.68 12.67
C TRP A 104 0.36 2.70 12.76
N GLY A 105 0.64 1.39 12.79
CA GLY A 105 -0.40 0.37 13.05
C GLY A 105 -1.05 0.57 14.42
N TYR A 106 -0.23 0.79 15.46
CA TYR A 106 -0.72 1.09 16.81
C TYR A 106 -1.53 2.40 16.85
N ILE A 107 -1.06 3.47 16.19
CA ILE A 107 -1.79 4.74 16.14
C ILE A 107 -3.13 4.61 15.42
N ALA A 108 -3.20 3.87 14.31
CA ALA A 108 -4.42 3.65 13.55
C ALA A 108 -5.50 2.92 14.37
N ASP A 109 -5.10 1.93 15.17
CA ASP A 109 -6.02 1.17 16.03
C ASP A 109 -6.34 1.90 17.35
N THR A 110 -5.60 2.95 17.72
CA THR A 110 -5.82 3.74 18.95
C THR A 110 -6.48 5.09 18.80
N LYS A 111 -6.03 5.89 17.83
CA LYS A 111 -6.47 7.27 17.64
C LYS A 111 -7.53 7.42 16.54
N GLY A 112 -7.84 6.34 15.82
CA GLY A 112 -8.82 6.33 14.72
C GLY A 112 -8.13 6.21 13.36
N ARG A 113 -8.83 5.61 12.39
CA ARG A 113 -8.29 5.33 11.06
C ARG A 113 -8.20 6.60 10.23
N ARG A 114 -9.31 7.34 10.14
CA ARG A 114 -9.39 8.59 9.38
C ARG A 114 -8.41 9.63 9.90
N ARG A 115 -8.35 9.84 11.22
CA ARG A 115 -7.41 10.83 11.79
C ARG A 115 -5.96 10.48 11.50
N THR A 116 -5.62 9.20 11.60
CA THR A 116 -4.27 8.70 11.29
C THR A 116 -3.93 8.95 9.83
N LEU A 117 -4.81 8.57 8.90
CA LEU A 117 -4.64 8.78 7.46
C LEU A 117 -4.42 10.26 7.09
N ILE A 118 -5.27 11.16 7.60
CA ILE A 118 -5.16 12.60 7.30
C ILE A 118 -3.80 13.15 7.75
N VAL A 119 -3.41 12.89 9.01
CA VAL A 119 -2.16 13.41 9.56
C VAL A 119 -0.96 12.87 8.78
N SER A 120 -0.93 11.56 8.53
CA SER A 120 0.17 10.94 7.81
C SER A 120 0.26 11.42 6.35
N LEU A 121 -0.86 11.59 5.65
CA LEU A 121 -0.85 12.04 4.25
C LEU A 121 -0.41 13.51 4.15
N MET A 122 -0.86 14.38 5.06
CA MET A 122 -0.43 15.78 5.10
C MET A 122 1.08 15.90 5.38
N LEU A 123 1.60 15.13 6.35
CA LEU A 123 3.04 15.12 6.63
C LEU A 123 3.85 14.53 5.48
N THR A 124 3.35 13.46 4.84
CA THR A 124 3.96 12.90 3.63
C THR A 124 4.03 13.96 2.55
N ALA A 125 2.94 14.68 2.28
CA ALA A 125 2.92 15.72 1.25
C ALA A 125 3.91 16.86 1.55
N ILE A 126 3.98 17.33 2.79
CA ILE A 126 4.93 18.37 3.19
C ILE A 126 6.37 17.91 2.95
N CYS A 127 6.76 16.74 3.49
CA CYS A 127 8.09 16.19 3.27
C CYS A 127 8.37 15.94 1.79
N ALA A 128 7.34 15.56 1.03
CA ALA A 128 7.50 15.27 -0.39
C ALA A 128 7.80 16.52 -1.22
N LEU A 129 7.04 17.60 -0.98
CA LEU A 129 7.27 18.90 -1.60
C LEU A 129 8.62 19.50 -1.21
N VAL A 130 9.02 19.38 0.07
CA VAL A 130 10.34 19.84 0.54
C VAL A 130 11.47 19.03 -0.13
N SER A 131 11.25 17.76 -0.46
CA SER A 131 12.25 16.97 -1.20
C SER A 131 12.48 17.51 -2.61
N GLY A 132 11.44 18.01 -3.29
CA GLY A 132 11.58 18.66 -4.60
C GLY A 132 12.39 19.96 -4.54
N LEU A 133 12.49 20.57 -3.36
CA LEU A 133 13.30 21.77 -3.10
C LEU A 133 14.69 21.45 -2.54
N SER A 134 15.10 20.18 -2.54
CA SER A 134 16.40 19.77 -2.00
C SER A 134 17.57 20.34 -2.81
N ILE A 135 18.51 20.99 -2.13
CA ILE A 135 19.71 21.59 -2.73
C ILE A 135 20.91 20.64 -2.73
N ASN A 136 20.86 19.57 -1.93
CA ASN A 136 21.93 18.59 -1.82
C ASN A 136 21.36 17.19 -1.56
N TYR A 137 22.21 16.19 -1.80
CA TYR A 137 21.92 14.78 -1.59
C TYR A 137 21.40 14.47 -0.17
N THR A 138 22.07 14.96 0.86
CA THR A 138 21.71 14.67 2.26
C THR A 138 20.30 15.14 2.60
N MET A 139 19.92 16.34 2.16
CA MET A 139 18.57 16.86 2.34
C MET A 139 17.54 15.98 1.63
N MET A 140 17.83 15.53 0.41
CA MET A 140 16.97 14.60 -0.32
C MET A 140 16.80 13.29 0.47
N VAL A 141 17.88 12.68 0.95
CA VAL A 141 17.86 11.42 1.72
C VAL A 141 17.01 11.56 2.99
N VAL A 142 17.23 12.61 3.78
CA VAL A 142 16.48 12.84 5.02
C VAL A 142 14.99 13.02 4.73
N MET A 143 14.65 13.81 3.71
CA MET A 143 13.24 14.06 3.38
C MET A 143 12.56 12.80 2.81
N ARG A 144 13.27 12.00 2.00
CA ARG A 144 12.78 10.70 1.49
C ARG A 144 12.59 9.67 2.60
N PHE A 145 13.50 9.62 3.58
CA PHE A 145 13.32 8.82 4.78
C PHE A 145 12.03 9.21 5.52
N LEU A 146 11.80 10.51 5.73
CA LEU A 146 10.60 11.02 6.37
C LEU A 146 9.32 10.74 5.57
N VAL A 147 9.36 10.86 4.24
CA VAL A 147 8.26 10.43 3.35
C VAL A 147 7.96 8.95 3.60
N GLY A 148 8.98 8.09 3.65
CA GLY A 148 8.85 6.67 4.01
C GLY A 148 8.17 6.45 5.36
N VAL A 149 8.62 7.18 6.39
CA VAL A 149 8.04 7.11 7.74
C VAL A 149 6.55 7.45 7.72
N PHE A 150 6.15 8.52 7.03
CA PHE A 150 4.75 8.98 7.03
C PHE A 150 3.85 8.17 6.08
N ILE A 151 4.34 7.74 4.91
CA ILE A 151 3.54 6.98 3.95
C ILE A 151 3.25 5.55 4.42
N SER A 152 3.97 5.04 5.42
CA SER A 152 3.70 3.73 6.02
C SER A 152 2.27 3.62 6.59
N ALA A 153 1.73 4.69 7.20
CA ALA A 153 0.39 4.68 7.77
C ALA A 153 -0.72 4.46 6.70
N PRO A 154 -0.79 5.27 5.62
CA PRO A 154 -1.78 5.06 4.57
C PRO A 154 -1.56 3.78 3.79
N SER A 155 -0.32 3.25 3.72
CA SER A 155 -0.04 1.99 3.02
C SER A 155 -0.78 0.77 3.61
N ALA A 156 -1.18 0.81 4.88
CA ALA A 156 -1.89 -0.29 5.55
C ALA A 156 -3.29 0.12 6.04
N THR A 157 -3.41 1.31 6.65
CA THR A 157 -4.64 1.76 7.31
C THR A 157 -5.78 1.96 6.33
N ILE A 158 -5.48 2.27 5.07
CA ILE A 158 -6.53 2.52 4.06
C ILE A 158 -7.33 1.26 3.75
N PHE A 159 -6.71 0.08 3.78
CA PHE A 159 -7.38 -1.20 3.60
C PHE A 159 -8.38 -1.47 4.73
N ALA A 160 -7.98 -1.18 5.98
CA ALA A 160 -8.85 -1.30 7.13
C ALA A 160 -9.98 -0.27 7.10
N TYR A 161 -9.67 1.00 6.78
CA TYR A 161 -10.66 2.07 6.67
C TYR A 161 -11.73 1.73 5.65
N LEU A 162 -11.33 1.39 4.41
CA LEU A 162 -12.27 1.03 3.35
C LEU A 162 -13.09 -0.20 3.74
N GLY A 163 -12.46 -1.28 4.20
CA GLY A 163 -13.14 -2.53 4.55
C GLY A 163 -14.19 -2.38 5.66
N GLU A 164 -14.03 -1.42 6.57
CA GLU A 164 -14.95 -1.22 7.71
C GLU A 164 -16.30 -0.60 7.34
N PHE A 165 -16.44 -0.03 6.13
CA PHE A 165 -17.72 0.48 5.61
C PHE A 165 -18.49 -0.56 4.77
N PHE A 166 -17.92 -1.75 4.58
CA PHE A 166 -18.53 -2.81 3.78
C PHE A 166 -18.77 -4.09 4.58
N LYS A 167 -19.79 -4.83 4.14
CA LYS A 167 -20.12 -6.17 4.64
C LYS A 167 -18.93 -7.10 4.54
N THR A 168 -18.74 -7.96 5.54
CA THR A 168 -17.59 -8.87 5.66
C THR A 168 -17.33 -9.69 4.40
N ALA A 169 -18.39 -10.20 3.74
CA ALA A 169 -18.29 -10.98 2.51
C ALA A 169 -17.74 -10.19 1.31
N ASN A 170 -18.02 -8.88 1.23
CA ASN A 170 -17.68 -8.05 0.08
C ASN A 170 -16.42 -7.20 0.28
N ARG A 171 -15.85 -7.16 1.49
CA ARG A 171 -14.68 -6.32 1.84
C ARG A 171 -13.51 -6.51 0.88
N THR A 172 -13.08 -7.76 0.71
CA THR A 172 -11.92 -8.08 -0.12
C THR A 172 -12.16 -7.73 -1.60
N VAL A 173 -13.40 -7.91 -2.09
CA VAL A 173 -13.77 -7.57 -3.48
C VAL A 173 -13.66 -6.06 -3.69
N VAL A 174 -14.25 -5.26 -2.80
CA VAL A 174 -14.23 -3.79 -2.89
C VAL A 174 -12.81 -3.24 -2.76
N ILE A 175 -12.00 -3.80 -1.86
CA ILE A 175 -10.59 -3.46 -1.72
C ILE A 175 -9.82 -3.75 -3.01
N THR A 176 -10.06 -4.89 -3.66
CA THR A 176 -9.40 -5.23 -4.93
C THR A 176 -9.82 -4.27 -6.04
N TYR A 177 -11.10 -3.90 -6.12
CA TYR A 177 -11.55 -2.87 -7.06
C TYR A 177 -10.84 -1.54 -6.82
N ALA A 178 -10.73 -1.10 -5.57
CA ALA A 178 -10.00 0.13 -5.22
C ALA A 178 -8.50 0.04 -5.54
N SER A 179 -7.92 -1.17 -5.44
CA SER A 179 -6.52 -1.43 -5.75
C SER A 179 -6.21 -1.31 -7.24
N THR A 180 -7.21 -1.23 -8.13
CA THR A 180 -7.00 -0.84 -9.54
C THR A 180 -6.27 0.50 -9.66
N ALA A 181 -6.46 1.39 -8.68
CA ALA A 181 -5.76 2.67 -8.61
C ALA A 181 -4.24 2.54 -8.45
N VAL A 182 -3.73 1.41 -7.95
CA VAL A 182 -2.29 1.05 -7.92
C VAL A 182 -1.75 0.79 -9.33
N GLY A 183 -2.54 0.17 -10.22
CA GLY A 183 -2.15 0.03 -11.62
C GLY A 183 -2.14 1.40 -12.33
N LEU A 184 -3.19 2.20 -12.09
CA LEU A 184 -3.31 3.55 -12.63
C LEU A 184 -2.20 4.48 -12.14
N SER A 185 -1.68 4.28 -10.93
CA SER A 185 -0.58 5.08 -10.38
C SER A 185 0.71 4.90 -11.18
N ALA A 186 1.01 3.67 -11.62
CA ALA A 186 2.18 3.39 -12.46
C ALA A 186 2.07 4.07 -13.82
N VAL A 187 0.89 4.01 -14.46
CA VAL A 187 0.61 4.73 -15.72
C VAL A 187 0.73 6.24 -15.51
N PHE A 188 0.11 6.77 -14.45
CA PHE A 188 0.15 8.20 -14.13
C PHE A 188 1.58 8.70 -13.93
N THR A 189 2.38 7.99 -13.13
CA THR A 189 3.76 8.37 -12.80
C THR A 189 4.64 8.37 -14.04
N ALA A 190 4.54 7.33 -14.88
CA ALA A 190 5.31 7.23 -16.11
C ALA A 190 4.89 8.27 -17.17
N SER A 191 3.59 8.44 -17.41
CA SER A 191 3.09 9.40 -18.41
C SER A 191 3.39 10.85 -18.03
N THR A 192 3.16 11.21 -16.77
CA THR A 192 3.49 12.57 -16.29
C THR A 192 5.00 12.78 -16.16
N GLY A 193 5.76 11.73 -15.83
CA GLY A 193 7.22 11.71 -15.89
C GLY A 193 7.74 12.07 -17.28
N TRP A 194 7.28 11.35 -18.29
CA TRP A 194 7.65 11.59 -19.69
C TRP A 194 7.27 13.00 -20.15
N TYR A 195 6.04 13.43 -19.86
CA TYR A 195 5.55 14.74 -20.25
C TYR A 195 6.37 15.87 -19.60
N VAL A 196 6.58 15.83 -18.28
CA VAL A 196 7.28 16.90 -17.56
C VAL A 196 8.77 16.92 -17.90
N LEU A 197 9.41 15.77 -18.06
CA LEU A 197 10.84 15.69 -18.41
C LEU A 197 11.12 16.01 -19.88
N SER A 198 10.10 16.13 -20.73
CA SER A 198 10.27 16.59 -22.12
C SER A 198 10.61 18.09 -22.22
N PHE A 199 10.36 18.86 -21.16
CA PHE A 199 10.71 20.28 -21.12
C PHE A 199 12.17 20.49 -20.71
N THR A 200 12.82 21.53 -21.24
CA THR A 200 14.27 21.79 -21.03
C THR A 200 14.56 23.14 -20.37
N TRP A 201 13.59 23.71 -19.67
CA TRP A 201 13.77 25.00 -18.98
C TRP A 201 14.65 24.86 -17.73
N SER A 202 15.36 25.93 -17.37
CA SER A 202 16.06 26.05 -16.09
C SER A 202 15.85 27.46 -15.54
N LEU A 203 15.55 27.57 -14.25
CA LEU A 203 15.32 28.85 -13.58
C LEU A 203 16.15 28.89 -12.28
N ASP A 204 17.16 29.75 -12.25
CA ASP A 204 17.97 29.98 -11.05
C ASP A 204 17.22 30.89 -10.07
N ILE A 205 17.15 30.50 -8.79
CA ILE A 205 16.56 31.31 -7.72
C ILE A 205 17.69 32.06 -7.01
N PRO A 206 17.82 33.39 -7.22
CA PRO A 206 18.92 34.17 -6.68
C PRO A 206 19.05 34.04 -5.16
N GLY A 207 20.28 33.81 -4.67
CA GLY A 207 20.61 33.81 -3.24
C GLY A 207 20.32 32.50 -2.49
N THR A 208 19.83 31.45 -3.16
CA THR A 208 19.49 30.17 -2.51
C THR A 208 20.32 28.97 -2.98
N GLY A 209 21.06 29.11 -4.08
CA GLY A 209 21.78 28.00 -4.72
C GLY A 209 20.85 26.94 -5.35
N LEU A 210 19.55 27.25 -5.49
CA LEU A 210 18.54 26.34 -6.02
C LEU A 210 18.24 26.68 -7.48
N VAL A 211 18.55 25.74 -8.38
CA VAL A 211 18.13 25.79 -9.79
C VAL A 211 16.87 24.95 -9.96
N LEU A 212 15.76 25.60 -10.31
CA LEU A 212 14.55 24.91 -10.68
C LEU A 212 14.72 24.26 -12.05
N LYS A 213 14.54 22.94 -12.07
CA LYS A 213 14.54 22.08 -13.25
C LYS A 213 13.24 21.27 -13.31
N PRO A 214 12.84 20.75 -14.48
CA PRO A 214 11.60 20.00 -14.66
C PRO A 214 11.41 18.83 -13.69
N TRP A 215 12.47 18.09 -13.34
CA TRP A 215 12.38 16.96 -12.40
C TRP A 215 11.87 17.37 -11.02
N ARG A 216 12.09 18.63 -10.58
CA ARG A 216 11.58 19.13 -9.31
C ARG A 216 10.06 19.27 -9.32
N LEU A 217 9.47 19.58 -10.48
CA LEU A 217 8.01 19.62 -10.65
C LEU A 217 7.36 18.24 -10.47
N LEU A 218 8.09 17.15 -10.72
CA LEU A 218 7.56 15.80 -10.53
C LEU A 218 7.15 15.54 -9.08
N PHE A 219 7.84 16.11 -8.09
CA PHE A 219 7.40 16.01 -6.69
C PHE A 219 6.03 16.65 -6.49
N PHE A 220 5.79 17.83 -7.06
CA PHE A 220 4.48 18.49 -6.97
C PHE A 220 3.38 17.67 -7.66
N VAL A 221 3.68 17.12 -8.84
CA VAL A 221 2.73 16.30 -9.61
C VAL A 221 2.42 14.98 -8.90
N TYR A 222 3.43 14.29 -8.39
CA TYR A 222 3.27 12.99 -7.73
C TYR A 222 2.61 13.10 -6.36
N THR A 223 2.79 14.22 -5.65
CA THR A 223 2.15 14.50 -4.36
C THR A 223 0.69 14.98 -4.51
N LEU A 224 0.24 15.33 -5.72
CA LEU A 224 -1.12 15.85 -5.93
C LEU A 224 -2.23 14.86 -5.51
N PRO A 225 -2.18 13.55 -5.85
CA PRO A 225 -3.10 12.55 -5.29
C PRO A 225 -3.03 12.43 -3.76
N THR A 226 -1.86 12.61 -3.16
CA THR A 226 -1.66 12.60 -1.69
C THR A 226 -2.45 13.72 -1.04
N LEU A 227 -2.36 14.94 -1.57
CA LEU A 227 -3.10 16.11 -1.08
C LEU A 227 -4.60 15.97 -1.30
N ILE A 228 -5.03 15.52 -2.49
CA ILE A 228 -6.45 15.28 -2.77
C ILE A 228 -7.02 14.24 -1.80
N GLY A 229 -6.32 13.12 -1.60
CA GLY A 229 -6.73 12.08 -0.66
C GLY A 229 -6.85 12.61 0.77
N ALA A 230 -5.86 13.38 1.23
CA ALA A 230 -5.85 13.97 2.57
C ALA A 230 -7.04 14.91 2.80
N VAL A 231 -7.29 15.84 1.86
CA VAL A 231 -8.39 16.82 1.94
C VAL A 231 -9.75 16.12 1.84
N TRP A 232 -9.91 15.14 0.95
CA TRP A 232 -11.17 14.42 0.80
C TRP A 232 -11.53 13.64 2.07
N LEU A 233 -10.55 13.00 2.69
CA LEU A 233 -10.72 12.31 3.98
C LEU A 233 -11.16 13.26 5.11
N MET A 234 -10.90 14.57 5.02
CA MET A 234 -11.38 15.54 6.02
C MET A 234 -12.91 15.69 6.03
N VAL A 235 -13.62 15.37 4.94
CA VAL A 235 -15.09 15.48 4.87
C VAL A 235 -15.80 14.14 5.18
N LEU A 236 -15.08 13.03 5.01
CA LEU A 236 -15.59 11.68 5.24
C LEU A 236 -15.74 11.35 6.72
N PRO A 237 -16.65 10.41 7.09
CA PRO A 237 -16.78 9.98 8.48
C PRO A 237 -15.60 9.11 8.93
N GLU A 238 -15.38 9.03 10.25
CA GLU A 238 -14.53 7.99 10.84
C GLU A 238 -15.27 6.64 10.79
N SER A 239 -14.52 5.54 10.87
CA SER A 239 -15.11 4.20 10.85
C SER A 239 -16.08 3.97 12.02
N PRO A 240 -17.32 3.51 11.76
CA PRO A 240 -18.25 3.14 12.83
C PRO A 240 -17.72 1.95 13.66
N LYS A 241 -17.01 1.00 13.02
CA LYS A 241 -16.38 -0.13 13.72
C LYS A 241 -15.26 0.31 14.66
N PHE A 242 -14.55 1.38 14.34
CA PHE A 242 -13.56 1.96 15.25
C PHE A 242 -14.23 2.40 16.56
N TYR A 243 -15.32 3.15 16.47
CA TYR A 243 -16.04 3.63 17.65
C TYR A 243 -16.64 2.50 18.49
N LEU A 244 -17.24 1.48 17.84
CA LEU A 244 -17.72 0.29 18.53
C LEU A 244 -16.57 -0.41 19.28
N SER A 245 -15.39 -0.58 18.65
CA SER A 245 -14.23 -1.20 19.31
C SER A 245 -13.68 -0.42 20.50
N ARG A 246 -14.08 0.84 20.65
CA ARG A 246 -13.76 1.74 21.76
C ARG A 246 -14.90 1.91 22.77
N GLY A 247 -16.02 1.19 22.61
CA GLY A 247 -17.21 1.34 23.46
C GLY A 247 -17.95 2.68 23.27
N ARG A 248 -17.68 3.41 22.18
CA ARG A 248 -18.30 4.71 21.85
C ARG A 248 -19.51 4.48 20.95
N GLU A 249 -20.53 3.80 21.46
CA GLU A 249 -21.70 3.39 20.66
C GLU A 249 -22.49 4.57 20.08
N SER A 250 -22.64 5.66 20.83
CA SER A 250 -23.36 6.85 20.37
C SER A 250 -22.74 7.48 19.13
N GLU A 251 -21.42 7.50 19.04
CA GLU A 251 -20.70 8.04 17.89
C GLU A 251 -20.71 7.08 16.70
N ALA A 252 -20.64 5.77 16.96
CA ALA A 252 -20.85 4.77 15.92
C ALA A 252 -22.24 4.93 15.29
N PHE A 253 -23.27 5.10 16.13
CA PHE A 253 -24.64 5.31 15.69
C PHE A 253 -24.79 6.60 14.88
N ALA A 254 -24.19 7.70 15.32
CA ALA A 254 -24.22 8.96 14.59
C ALA A 254 -23.59 8.84 13.18
N VAL A 255 -22.50 8.08 13.04
CA VAL A 255 -21.91 7.79 11.72
C VAL A 255 -22.84 6.95 10.86
N LEU A 256 -23.42 5.88 11.41
CA LEU A 256 -24.32 4.99 10.68
C LEU A 256 -25.60 5.69 10.23
N LEU A 257 -26.18 6.53 11.10
CA LEU A 257 -27.32 7.38 10.77
C LEU A 257 -26.98 8.38 9.67
N ARG A 258 -25.81 9.05 9.75
CA ARG A 258 -25.34 9.92 8.68
C ARG A 258 -25.25 9.18 7.34
N LEU A 259 -24.66 7.99 7.33
CA LEU A 259 -24.56 7.16 6.13
C LEU A 259 -25.94 6.76 5.59
N TYR A 260 -26.88 6.40 6.47
CA TYR A 260 -28.25 6.05 6.09
C TYR A 260 -28.97 7.21 5.41
N LEU A 261 -28.96 8.39 6.01
CA LEU A 261 -29.64 9.59 5.50
C LEU A 261 -28.99 10.11 4.20
N GLU A 262 -27.66 10.05 4.09
CA GLU A 262 -26.96 10.47 2.86
C GLU A 262 -27.20 9.48 1.70
N ASN A 263 -27.46 8.21 1.99
CA ASN A 263 -27.80 7.19 0.98
C ASN A 263 -29.30 7.18 0.63
N HIS A 264 -30.18 7.63 1.53
CA HIS A 264 -31.64 7.68 1.34
C HIS A 264 -32.16 9.12 1.51
N PRO A 265 -32.17 9.95 0.43
CA PRO A 265 -32.49 11.37 0.52
C PRO A 265 -33.90 11.72 1.04
N HIS A 266 -34.82 10.76 1.01
CA HIS A 266 -36.20 10.92 1.47
C HIS A 266 -36.45 10.35 2.87
N ALA A 267 -35.47 9.66 3.47
CA ALA A 267 -35.60 9.08 4.78
C ALA A 267 -35.33 10.11 5.88
N THR A 268 -36.01 9.94 7.01
CA THR A 268 -35.85 10.73 8.22
C THR A 268 -35.13 9.92 9.30
N VAL A 269 -34.81 10.56 10.43
CA VAL A 269 -34.14 9.90 11.55
C VAL A 269 -34.98 8.74 12.11
N ASP A 270 -36.30 8.88 12.09
CA ASP A 270 -37.24 7.90 12.63
C ASP A 270 -37.37 6.65 11.74
N ASP A 271 -36.98 6.76 10.47
CA ASP A 271 -37.00 5.65 9.52
C ASP A 271 -35.81 4.68 9.71
N PHE A 272 -34.82 5.05 10.51
CA PHE A 272 -33.66 4.19 10.77
C PHE A 272 -33.99 3.16 11.88
N PRO A 273 -34.13 1.86 11.55
CA PRO A 273 -34.71 0.87 12.48
C PRO A 273 -33.71 0.36 13.54
N VAL A 274 -32.44 0.71 13.41
CA VAL A 274 -31.37 0.18 14.25
C VAL A 274 -31.35 0.96 15.56
N LYS A 275 -31.47 0.29 16.70
CA LYS A 275 -31.31 0.92 18.03
C LYS A 275 -30.15 0.33 18.82
N HIS A 276 -29.89 -0.97 18.64
CA HIS A 276 -28.80 -1.69 19.27
C HIS A 276 -28.01 -2.52 18.25
N ILE A 277 -26.68 -2.51 18.38
CA ILE A 277 -25.76 -3.26 17.54
C ILE A 277 -25.10 -4.33 18.39
N THR A 278 -25.12 -5.58 17.93
CA THR A 278 -24.40 -6.65 18.63
C THR A 278 -22.88 -6.45 18.48
N PRO A 279 -22.11 -6.49 19.58
CA PRO A 279 -20.64 -6.41 19.51
C PRO A 279 -20.06 -7.62 18.77
N GLU A 280 -18.97 -7.42 18.01
CA GLU A 280 -18.29 -8.52 17.32
C GLU A 280 -17.68 -9.52 18.32
N ALA A 281 -17.70 -10.81 18.00
CA ALA A 281 -17.10 -11.85 18.83
C ALA A 281 -15.59 -11.59 19.05
N GLY A 282 -15.15 -11.58 20.32
CA GLY A 282 -13.75 -11.29 20.69
C GLY A 282 -13.45 -9.83 21.02
N GLN A 283 -14.43 -8.93 20.87
CA GLN A 283 -14.35 -7.55 21.32
C GLN A 283 -14.54 -7.51 22.85
N LYS A 284 -13.44 -7.43 23.61
CA LYS A 284 -13.53 -7.14 25.05
C LYS A 284 -14.09 -5.74 25.25
N ASP A 285 -15.12 -5.59 26.06
CA ASP A 285 -15.58 -4.30 26.58
C ASP A 285 -14.39 -3.57 27.21
N ARG A 286 -13.83 -2.60 26.47
CA ARG A 286 -12.79 -1.69 26.95
C ARG A 286 -13.42 -0.40 27.46
N SER A 287 -14.56 -0.51 28.15
CA SER A 287 -15.24 0.59 28.85
C SER A 287 -14.42 1.17 30.01
N ALA A 288 -13.22 0.64 30.30
CA ALA A 288 -12.27 1.27 31.19
C ALA A 288 -11.49 2.38 30.46
N THR A 289 -11.93 3.62 30.64
CA THR A 289 -11.07 4.80 30.50
C THR A 289 -9.91 4.68 31.49
N PRO A 290 -8.64 4.61 31.05
CA PRO A 290 -7.53 4.88 31.96
C PRO A 290 -7.38 6.40 31.99
N ASN A 291 -8.08 7.04 32.92
CA ASN A 291 -7.68 8.35 33.42
C ASN A 291 -6.32 8.16 34.12
N GLY A 292 -5.24 8.36 33.38
CA GLY A 292 -3.88 8.32 33.92
C GLY A 292 -2.94 9.04 32.98
N HIS A 293 -2.26 10.07 33.48
CA HIS A 293 -1.12 10.68 32.83
C HIS A 293 0.01 9.63 32.77
N GLY A 294 -0.02 8.77 31.76
CA GLY A 294 0.85 7.61 31.67
C GLY A 294 2.22 7.99 31.09
N GLY A 295 3.27 7.86 31.89
CA GLY A 295 4.66 7.92 31.42
C GLY A 295 4.99 6.83 30.38
N PHE A 296 6.23 6.83 29.89
CA PHE A 296 6.72 5.92 28.83
C PHE A 296 6.38 4.43 29.08
N CYS A 297 6.41 3.96 30.34
CA CYS A 297 6.03 2.59 30.71
C CYS A 297 4.56 2.24 30.40
N HIS A 298 3.64 3.20 30.54
CA HIS A 298 2.22 2.98 30.22
C HIS A 298 2.00 2.87 28.72
N VAL A 299 2.70 3.69 27.92
CA VAL A 299 2.68 3.60 26.46
C VAL A 299 3.25 2.26 26.00
N ALA A 300 4.40 1.84 26.53
CA ALA A 300 5.00 0.55 26.21
C ALA A 300 4.08 -0.63 26.56
N SER A 301 3.44 -0.60 27.74
CA SER A 301 2.45 -1.61 28.13
C SER A 301 1.22 -1.62 27.21
N SER A 302 0.75 -0.45 26.77
CA SER A 302 -0.38 -0.36 25.82
C SER A 302 -0.03 -0.92 24.44
N VAL A 303 1.18 -0.65 23.94
CA VAL A 303 1.71 -1.20 22.69
C VAL A 303 1.82 -2.71 22.78
N TRP A 304 2.39 -3.22 23.88
CA TRP A 304 2.51 -4.66 24.13
C TRP A 304 1.16 -5.36 24.15
N ASN A 305 0.19 -4.82 24.89
CA ASN A 305 -1.16 -5.38 24.99
C ASN A 305 -1.95 -5.36 23.67
N GLN A 306 -1.56 -4.53 22.71
CA GLN A 306 -2.14 -4.53 21.36
C GLN A 306 -1.42 -5.50 20.43
N THR A 307 -0.10 -5.65 20.57
CA THR A 307 0.74 -6.48 19.70
C THR A 307 0.57 -7.97 19.98
N VAL A 308 0.58 -8.35 21.26
CA VAL A 308 0.56 -9.75 21.72
C VAL A 308 -0.60 -10.58 21.15
N PRO A 309 -1.85 -10.07 21.04
CA PRO A 309 -2.96 -10.82 20.42
C PRO A 309 -2.73 -11.35 19.00
N LEU A 310 -1.80 -10.75 18.23
CA LEU A 310 -1.42 -11.28 16.91
C LEU A 310 -0.60 -12.57 17.01
N PHE A 311 0.16 -12.71 18.09
CA PHE A 311 1.06 -13.85 18.36
C PHE A 311 0.44 -14.89 19.28
N GLN A 312 -0.83 -14.72 19.68
CA GLN A 312 -1.60 -15.69 20.45
C GLN A 312 -2.50 -16.55 19.55
N ARG A 313 -2.84 -17.76 20.01
CA ARG A 313 -3.86 -18.60 19.35
C ARG A 313 -5.23 -17.91 19.46
N PRO A 314 -6.09 -17.96 18.42
CA PRO A 314 -5.94 -18.67 17.14
C PRO A 314 -5.18 -17.89 16.05
N ASN A 315 -4.86 -16.61 16.26
CA ASN A 315 -4.38 -15.68 15.23
C ASN A 315 -2.94 -15.93 14.75
N VAL A 316 -2.08 -16.50 15.60
CA VAL A 316 -0.64 -16.65 15.33
C VAL A 316 -0.32 -17.39 14.02
N VAL A 317 -1.08 -18.44 13.68
CA VAL A 317 -0.86 -19.22 12.46
C VAL A 317 -1.20 -18.38 11.24
N ASN A 318 -2.37 -17.73 11.24
CA ASN A 318 -2.79 -16.86 10.14
C ASN A 318 -1.83 -15.69 9.94
N PHE A 319 -1.38 -15.08 11.04
CA PHE A 319 -0.45 -13.95 11.00
C PHE A 319 0.92 -14.36 10.44
N THR A 320 1.44 -15.51 10.87
CA THR A 320 2.70 -16.05 10.36
C THR A 320 2.61 -16.35 8.87
N ILE A 321 1.52 -16.99 8.41
CA ILE A 321 1.30 -17.25 6.98
C ILE A 321 1.21 -15.94 6.20
N CYS A 322 0.44 -14.96 6.66
CA CYS A 322 0.36 -13.64 6.03
C CYS A 322 1.74 -12.99 5.90
N CYS A 323 2.58 -13.04 6.93
CA CYS A 323 3.93 -12.48 6.89
C CYS A 323 4.84 -13.19 5.88
N VAL A 324 4.84 -14.53 5.85
CA VAL A 324 5.66 -15.34 4.93
C VAL A 324 5.21 -15.11 3.48
N VAL A 325 3.91 -15.16 3.22
CA VAL A 325 3.37 -14.92 1.88
C VAL A 325 3.66 -13.48 1.44
N GLN A 326 3.51 -12.49 2.33
CA GLN A 326 3.83 -11.10 2.01
C GLN A 326 5.32 -10.92 1.67
N PHE A 327 6.22 -11.57 2.42
CA PHE A 327 7.65 -11.59 2.13
C PHE A 327 7.91 -12.16 0.73
N GLY A 328 7.39 -13.36 0.42
CA GLY A 328 7.58 -14.00 -0.88
C GLY A 328 7.02 -13.19 -2.06
N LEU A 329 5.84 -12.59 -1.88
CA LEU A 329 5.23 -11.71 -2.88
C LEU A 329 6.15 -10.53 -3.26
N PHE A 330 6.74 -9.87 -2.26
CA PHE A 330 7.61 -8.73 -2.48
C PHE A 330 9.02 -9.12 -2.98
N VAL A 331 9.53 -10.29 -2.59
CA VAL A 331 10.76 -10.87 -3.16
C VAL A 331 10.62 -10.97 -4.68
N VAL A 332 9.50 -11.50 -5.17
CA VAL A 332 9.23 -11.61 -6.61
C VAL A 332 8.90 -10.26 -7.22
N SER A 333 7.84 -9.57 -6.76
CA SER A 333 7.27 -8.43 -7.48
C SER A 333 8.19 -7.20 -7.48
N ALA A 334 8.88 -6.93 -6.36
CA ALA A 334 9.70 -5.75 -6.18
C ALA A 334 11.19 -6.10 -6.15
N GLY A 335 11.57 -7.21 -5.52
CA GLY A 335 12.97 -7.67 -5.47
C GLY A 335 13.51 -8.00 -6.86
N MET A 336 12.90 -8.96 -7.56
CA MET A 336 13.27 -9.27 -8.94
C MET A 336 12.84 -8.17 -9.93
N GLY A 337 11.76 -7.44 -9.62
CA GLY A 337 11.27 -6.34 -10.45
C GLY A 337 12.30 -5.23 -10.71
N LEU A 338 13.24 -4.98 -9.78
CA LEU A 338 14.31 -3.98 -9.97
C LEU A 338 15.29 -4.33 -11.09
N TRP A 339 15.42 -5.62 -11.42
CA TRP A 339 16.32 -6.13 -12.46
C TRP A 339 15.65 -6.22 -13.83
N PHE A 340 14.34 -5.97 -13.92
CA PHE A 340 13.60 -6.05 -15.16
C PHE A 340 14.19 -5.19 -16.29
N PRO A 341 14.46 -3.87 -16.09
CA PRO A 341 14.97 -3.05 -17.18
C PRO A 341 16.33 -3.51 -17.70
N ASP A 342 17.20 -3.97 -16.81
CA ASP A 342 18.54 -4.46 -17.17
C ASP A 342 18.47 -5.77 -17.97
N ILE A 343 17.67 -6.73 -17.50
CA ILE A 343 17.45 -8.02 -18.20
C ILE A 343 16.87 -7.78 -19.59
N ILE A 344 15.89 -6.89 -19.73
CA ILE A 344 15.33 -6.55 -21.05
C ILE A 344 16.36 -5.86 -21.94
N ASN A 345 17.15 -4.93 -21.39
CA ASN A 345 18.16 -4.23 -22.16
C ASN A 345 19.19 -5.22 -22.73
N ARG A 346 19.68 -6.16 -21.92
CA ARG A 346 20.61 -7.21 -22.35
C ARG A 346 19.99 -8.13 -23.42
N LEU A 347 18.74 -8.56 -23.23
CA LEU A 347 18.01 -9.38 -24.21
C LEU A 347 17.80 -8.70 -25.57
N THR A 348 17.63 -7.38 -25.58
CA THR A 348 17.41 -6.62 -26.83
C THR A 348 18.71 -6.22 -27.52
N THR A 349 19.82 -6.19 -26.78
CA THR A 349 21.15 -5.78 -27.29
C THR A 349 21.99 -6.96 -27.72
N SER A 350 21.75 -8.16 -27.17
CA SER A 350 22.37 -9.39 -27.63
C SER A 350 22.01 -9.63 -29.10
N ASN A 351 22.99 -9.58 -30.00
CA ASN A 351 22.84 -9.95 -31.42
C ASN A 351 22.52 -11.45 -31.64
N ALA A 352 22.29 -12.21 -30.55
CA ALA A 352 21.88 -13.59 -30.59
C ALA A 352 20.37 -13.65 -30.93
N LEU A 353 20.06 -14.01 -32.17
CA LEU A 353 18.74 -14.50 -32.54
C LEU A 353 18.55 -15.84 -31.78
N ASP A 354 17.42 -15.96 -31.07
CA ASP A 354 16.99 -17.19 -30.38
C ASP A 354 17.84 -17.61 -29.15
N ALA A 355 18.16 -16.66 -28.25
CA ALA A 355 18.79 -16.94 -26.96
C ALA A 355 17.77 -16.94 -25.81
N THR A 356 17.91 -17.88 -24.86
CA THR A 356 17.11 -17.84 -23.63
C THR A 356 17.56 -16.68 -22.72
N VAL A 357 16.79 -16.39 -21.67
CA VAL A 357 17.14 -15.32 -20.70
C VAL A 357 18.53 -15.49 -20.13
N CYS A 358 18.88 -16.70 -19.71
CA CYS A 358 20.17 -16.95 -19.09
C CYS A 358 21.31 -16.93 -20.13
N ASP A 359 21.08 -17.46 -21.34
CA ASP A 359 22.08 -17.39 -22.41
C ASP A 359 22.40 -15.95 -22.80
N ALA A 360 21.38 -15.09 -22.89
CA ALA A 360 21.56 -13.67 -23.19
C ALA A 360 22.33 -12.92 -22.09
N LEU A 361 22.13 -13.31 -20.83
CA LEU A 361 22.89 -12.75 -19.70
C LEU A 361 24.36 -13.19 -19.74
N ASP A 362 24.65 -14.46 -20.03
CA ASP A 362 26.01 -14.98 -20.13
C ASP A 362 26.80 -14.34 -21.29
N VAL A 363 26.18 -14.17 -22.46
CA VAL A 363 26.83 -13.55 -23.64
C VAL A 363 27.19 -12.09 -23.39
N SER A 364 26.33 -11.35 -22.68
CA SER A 364 26.62 -9.96 -22.33
C SER A 364 27.89 -9.81 -21.48
N MET A 365 28.13 -10.75 -20.56
CA MET A 365 29.34 -10.73 -19.73
C MET A 365 30.61 -11.02 -20.52
N THR A 366 30.56 -11.91 -21.51
CA THR A 366 31.73 -12.16 -22.38
C THR A 366 32.07 -10.96 -23.25
N ALA A 367 31.05 -10.21 -23.71
CA ALA A 367 31.26 -9.00 -24.51
C ALA A 367 31.84 -7.84 -23.69
N ASP A 368 31.37 -7.64 -22.45
CA ASP A 368 31.93 -6.61 -21.55
C ASP A 368 33.41 -6.89 -21.21
N PHE A 369 33.78 -8.17 -21.07
CA PHE A 369 35.17 -8.58 -20.80
C PHE A 369 36.11 -8.39 -22.00
N GLU A 370 35.63 -8.63 -23.23
CA GLU A 370 36.41 -8.37 -24.45
C GLU A 370 36.59 -6.86 -24.70
N GLN A 371 35.58 -6.05 -24.37
CA GLN A 371 35.62 -4.60 -24.56
C GLN A 371 36.56 -3.87 -23.57
N GLU A 372 36.74 -4.39 -22.35
CA GLU A 372 37.76 -3.88 -21.40
C GLU A 372 39.21 -4.16 -21.86
N LEU A 373 39.43 -5.21 -22.66
CA LEU A 373 40.78 -5.60 -23.10
C LEU A 373 41.30 -4.79 -24.30
N GLU A 374 40.41 -4.30 -25.16
CA GLU A 374 40.78 -3.59 -26.39
C GLU A 374 40.82 -2.06 -26.24
N HIS A 375 40.14 -1.47 -25.25
CA HIS A 375 40.10 -0.02 -25.02
C HIS A 375 40.40 0.35 -23.56
N PRO A 376 41.65 0.76 -23.22
CA PRO A 376 41.89 1.38 -21.93
C PRO A 376 41.06 2.66 -21.88
N VAL A 377 40.09 2.69 -20.96
CA VAL A 377 39.19 3.82 -20.74
C VAL A 377 40.03 5.08 -20.52
N ILE A 378 40.15 5.90 -21.57
CA ILE A 378 40.52 7.30 -21.41
C ILE A 378 39.38 7.89 -20.58
N ILE A 379 39.67 8.26 -19.33
CA ILE A 379 38.79 9.08 -18.49
C ILE A 379 38.73 10.46 -19.17
N GLY A 380 37.95 10.54 -20.24
CA GLY A 380 37.43 11.80 -20.72
C GLY A 380 36.45 12.29 -19.67
N ASP A 381 36.47 13.59 -19.38
CA ASP A 381 35.46 14.31 -18.60
C ASP A 381 34.08 13.97 -19.18
N GLY A 382 33.46 12.90 -18.70
CA GLY A 382 32.18 12.42 -19.17
C GLY A 382 31.14 13.42 -18.72
N ALA A 383 30.68 14.26 -19.64
CA ALA A 383 29.55 15.14 -19.39
C ALA A 383 28.41 14.31 -18.79
N CYS A 384 27.98 14.67 -17.57
CA CYS A 384 26.94 13.93 -16.87
C CYS A 384 25.67 13.86 -17.72
N ASN A 385 25.12 12.66 -17.92
CA ASN A 385 23.93 12.42 -18.73
C ASN A 385 22.72 12.10 -17.84
N ASP A 386 21.76 13.01 -17.80
CA ASP A 386 20.47 12.88 -17.10
C ASP A 386 19.28 12.57 -18.02
N ASN A 387 19.52 12.32 -19.32
CA ASN A 387 18.47 11.92 -20.24
C ASN A 387 17.98 10.49 -19.98
N ILE A 388 16.67 10.34 -19.84
CA ILE A 388 16.01 9.05 -19.68
C ILE A 388 15.49 8.57 -21.05
N ASN A 389 15.81 7.34 -21.41
CA ASN A 389 15.35 6.74 -22.67
C ASN A 389 13.82 6.62 -22.70
N GLU A 390 13.20 7.05 -23.80
CA GLU A 390 11.76 6.98 -24.03
C GLU A 390 11.17 5.58 -23.84
N ARG A 391 11.96 4.53 -24.14
CA ARG A 391 11.55 3.13 -23.95
C ARG A 391 11.21 2.81 -22.49
N VAL A 392 11.89 3.42 -21.52
CA VAL A 392 11.63 3.22 -20.10
C VAL A 392 10.20 3.67 -19.74
N PHE A 393 9.77 4.82 -20.27
CA PHE A 393 8.41 5.32 -20.05
C PHE A 393 7.37 4.42 -20.72
N ILE A 394 7.63 3.97 -21.96
CA ILE A 394 6.75 3.03 -22.66
C ILE A 394 6.58 1.74 -21.85
N TYR A 395 7.66 1.13 -21.36
CA TYR A 395 7.59 -0.08 -20.54
C TYR A 395 6.87 0.13 -19.21
N ALA A 396 7.09 1.27 -18.55
CA ALA A 396 6.39 1.57 -17.31
C ALA A 396 4.87 1.78 -17.52
N ILE A 397 4.47 2.43 -18.63
CA ILE A 397 3.07 2.62 -19.01
C ILE A 397 2.41 1.28 -19.35
N THR A 398 3.07 0.42 -20.14
CA THR A 398 2.51 -0.89 -20.51
C THR A 398 2.37 -1.80 -19.29
N LEU A 399 3.38 -1.84 -18.41
CA LEU A 399 3.33 -2.60 -17.16
C LEU A 399 2.21 -2.09 -16.24
N GLY A 400 2.06 -0.77 -16.09
CA GLY A 400 0.98 -0.16 -15.33
C GLY A 400 -0.41 -0.46 -15.90
N GLY A 401 -0.55 -0.44 -17.23
CA GLY A 401 -1.76 -0.86 -17.94
C GLY A 401 -2.12 -2.32 -17.66
N LEU A 402 -1.13 -3.21 -17.72
CA LEU A 402 -1.30 -4.63 -17.41
C LEU A 402 -1.73 -4.85 -15.95
N TYR A 403 -1.12 -4.17 -14.99
CA TYR A 403 -1.56 -4.17 -13.59
C TYR A 403 -3.02 -3.74 -13.46
N THR A 404 -3.42 -2.67 -14.16
CA THR A 404 -4.78 -2.13 -14.12
C THR A 404 -5.80 -3.14 -14.65
N VAL A 405 -5.54 -3.72 -15.83
CA VAL A 405 -6.40 -4.74 -16.44
C VAL A 405 -6.50 -5.97 -15.54
N LEU A 406 -5.38 -6.41 -14.98
CA LEU A 406 -5.36 -7.58 -14.11
C LEU A 406 -6.13 -7.34 -12.81
N TYR A 407 -5.99 -6.17 -12.16
CA TYR A 407 -6.78 -5.85 -10.96
C TYR A 407 -8.29 -5.87 -11.24
N LEU A 408 -8.73 -5.35 -12.38
CA LEU A 408 -10.13 -5.40 -12.78
C LEU A 408 -10.61 -6.84 -13.02
N ALA A 409 -9.82 -7.64 -13.74
CA ALA A 409 -10.12 -9.05 -13.99
C ALA A 409 -10.20 -9.85 -12.69
N MET A 410 -9.24 -9.65 -11.78
CA MET A 410 -9.19 -10.30 -10.47
C MET A 410 -10.35 -9.89 -9.59
N SER A 411 -10.79 -8.63 -9.64
CA SER A 411 -11.95 -8.15 -8.89
C SER A 411 -13.25 -8.84 -9.31
N VAL A 412 -13.40 -9.17 -10.60
CA VAL A 412 -14.53 -9.96 -11.12
C VAL A 412 -14.38 -11.43 -10.73
N LEU A 413 -13.20 -12.01 -10.95
CA LEU A 413 -12.93 -13.43 -10.68
C LEU A 413 -13.01 -13.80 -9.19
N MET A 414 -12.74 -12.85 -8.30
CA MET A 414 -12.86 -13.03 -6.86
C MET A 414 -14.26 -13.46 -6.43
N ARG A 415 -15.30 -13.03 -7.16
CA ARG A 415 -16.69 -13.44 -6.87
C ARG A 415 -16.92 -14.93 -7.14
N MET A 416 -16.12 -15.55 -8.00
CA MET A 416 -16.24 -16.95 -8.40
C MET A 416 -15.35 -17.88 -7.58
N LEU A 417 -14.05 -17.55 -7.45
CA LEU A 417 -13.05 -18.45 -6.87
C LEU A 417 -12.89 -18.27 -5.34
N GLY A 418 -13.34 -17.14 -4.80
CA GLY A 418 -13.05 -16.76 -3.42
C GLY A 418 -11.60 -16.28 -3.22
N ARG A 419 -11.36 -15.54 -2.13
CA ARG A 419 -10.10 -14.81 -1.89
C ARG A 419 -8.86 -15.69 -1.81
N LYS A 420 -8.90 -16.80 -1.08
CA LYS A 420 -7.71 -17.65 -0.85
C LYS A 420 -7.29 -18.42 -2.11
N CYS A 421 -8.26 -18.96 -2.84
CA CYS A 421 -8.00 -19.67 -4.09
C CYS A 421 -7.47 -18.72 -5.15
N LEU A 422 -7.97 -17.48 -5.19
CA LEU A 422 -7.49 -16.46 -6.14
C LEU A 422 -6.03 -16.08 -5.90
N VAL A 423 -5.64 -15.83 -4.64
CA VAL A 423 -4.23 -15.52 -4.31
C VAL A 423 -3.33 -16.72 -4.60
N ALA A 424 -3.74 -17.93 -4.22
CA ALA A 424 -2.98 -19.15 -4.50
C ALA A 424 -2.84 -19.39 -6.02
N PHE A 425 -3.91 -19.18 -6.80
CA PHE A 425 -3.89 -19.31 -8.25
C PHE A 425 -2.91 -18.31 -8.90
N ASN A 426 -2.95 -17.04 -8.49
CA ASN A 426 -2.03 -16.03 -9.00
C ASN A 426 -0.57 -16.34 -8.65
N LEU A 427 -0.29 -16.76 -7.41
CA LEU A 427 1.06 -17.16 -7.00
C LEU A 427 1.56 -18.39 -7.77
N PHE A 428 0.68 -19.36 -8.02
CA PHE A 428 1.01 -20.50 -8.86
C PHE A 428 1.32 -20.07 -10.29
N LEU A 429 0.51 -19.20 -10.90
CA LEU A 429 0.71 -18.71 -12.26
C LEU A 429 1.99 -17.87 -12.36
N SER A 430 2.28 -17.04 -11.35
CA SER A 430 3.56 -16.35 -11.19
C SER A 430 4.72 -17.35 -11.22
N GLY A 431 4.75 -18.31 -10.28
CA GLY A 431 5.83 -19.31 -10.24
C GLY A 431 5.96 -20.12 -11.54
N PHE A 432 4.84 -20.49 -12.16
CA PHE A 432 4.85 -21.17 -13.45
C PHE A 432 5.48 -20.30 -14.55
N SER A 433 5.13 -19.02 -14.65
CA SER A 433 5.77 -18.10 -15.59
C SER A 433 7.27 -17.95 -15.34
N GLY A 434 7.70 -17.92 -14.08
CA GLY A 434 9.11 -17.87 -13.67
C GLY A 434 9.93 -19.10 -14.11
N ILE A 435 9.31 -20.29 -14.12
CA ILE A 435 9.93 -21.52 -14.63
C ILE A 435 9.91 -21.52 -16.16
N ALA A 436 8.77 -21.22 -16.77
CA ALA A 436 8.57 -21.27 -18.21
C ALA A 436 9.51 -20.34 -18.99
N LEU A 437 9.80 -19.13 -18.48
CA LEU A 437 10.63 -18.15 -19.17
C LEU A 437 12.07 -18.63 -19.41
N GLN A 438 12.56 -19.60 -18.64
CA GLN A 438 13.92 -20.14 -18.78
C GLN A 438 14.07 -21.05 -20.01
N PHE A 439 12.95 -21.52 -20.58
CA PHE A 439 12.93 -22.46 -21.71
C PHE A 439 12.49 -21.81 -23.01
N VAL A 440 12.27 -20.49 -23.00
CA VAL A 440 11.81 -19.74 -24.16
C VAL A 440 12.94 -18.86 -24.68
N ASP A 441 13.19 -19.00 -25.97
CA ASP A 441 14.19 -18.31 -26.79
C ASP A 441 13.61 -17.07 -27.51
N HIS A 442 12.29 -17.00 -27.68
CA HIS A 442 11.66 -15.88 -28.36
C HIS A 442 11.53 -14.64 -27.45
N PRO A 443 12.17 -13.50 -27.78
CA PRO A 443 12.34 -12.36 -26.86
C PRO A 443 11.01 -11.76 -26.39
N TYR A 444 10.02 -11.62 -27.28
CA TYR A 444 8.71 -11.08 -26.91
C TYR A 444 7.92 -11.99 -25.96
N ILE A 445 8.06 -13.31 -26.08
CA ILE A 445 7.35 -14.27 -25.21
C ILE A 445 8.03 -14.28 -23.84
N THR A 446 9.36 -14.27 -23.83
CA THR A 446 10.18 -14.12 -22.63
C THR A 446 9.82 -12.84 -21.85
N MET A 447 9.69 -11.71 -22.53
CA MET A 447 9.22 -10.46 -21.93
C MET A 447 7.82 -10.61 -21.31
N ALA A 448 6.88 -11.24 -22.03
CA ALA A 448 5.53 -11.45 -21.55
C ALA A 448 5.47 -12.37 -20.32
N LEU A 449 6.28 -13.44 -20.29
CA LEU A 449 6.38 -14.36 -19.16
C LEU A 449 7.03 -13.69 -17.94
N PHE A 450 8.07 -12.88 -18.14
CA PHE A 450 8.69 -12.12 -17.05
C PHE A 450 7.72 -11.08 -16.46
N CYS A 451 7.02 -10.33 -17.32
CA CYS A 451 5.94 -9.43 -16.88
C CYS A 451 4.85 -10.18 -16.11
N SER A 452 4.43 -11.35 -16.60
CA SER A 452 3.45 -12.20 -15.91
C SER A 452 3.98 -12.63 -14.53
N PHE A 453 5.24 -13.05 -14.45
CA PHE A 453 5.88 -13.45 -13.20
C PHE A 453 5.77 -12.37 -12.13
N LEU A 454 6.09 -11.13 -12.49
CA LEU A 454 6.02 -9.98 -11.60
C LEU A 454 4.59 -9.55 -11.27
N VAL A 455 3.72 -9.45 -12.27
CA VAL A 455 2.39 -8.82 -12.13
C VAL A 455 1.40 -9.70 -11.36
N PHE A 456 1.45 -11.02 -11.55
CA PHE A 456 0.62 -11.94 -10.74
C PHE A 456 1.03 -11.93 -9.26
N ALA A 457 2.32 -11.86 -8.95
CA ALA A 457 2.79 -11.65 -7.59
C ALA A 457 2.39 -10.26 -7.07
N GLY A 458 2.62 -9.19 -7.84
CA GLY A 458 2.34 -7.82 -7.41
C GLY A 458 0.86 -7.56 -7.14
N THR A 459 -0.06 -8.08 -7.96
CA THR A 459 -1.51 -7.94 -7.74
C THR A 459 -1.99 -8.70 -6.51
N SER A 460 -1.35 -9.81 -6.19
CA SER A 460 -1.67 -10.63 -5.01
C SER A 460 -1.38 -9.93 -3.69
N ILE A 461 -0.49 -8.92 -3.67
CA ILE A 461 -0.21 -8.08 -2.49
C ILE A 461 -1.48 -7.39 -1.98
N SER A 462 -2.21 -6.71 -2.86
CA SER A 462 -3.40 -5.94 -2.47
C SER A 462 -4.56 -6.86 -2.09
N ILE A 463 -4.69 -8.00 -2.77
CA ILE A 463 -5.70 -9.02 -2.44
C ILE A 463 -5.42 -9.61 -1.05
N LEU A 464 -4.16 -9.94 -0.75
CA LEU A 464 -3.75 -10.46 0.56
C LEU A 464 -3.97 -9.43 1.67
N ASN A 465 -3.72 -8.13 1.43
CA ASN A 465 -4.06 -7.08 2.39
C ASN A 465 -5.56 -7.01 2.67
N GLY A 466 -6.40 -7.08 1.63
CA GLY A 466 -7.86 -7.12 1.78
C GLY A 466 -8.37 -8.40 2.47
N ALA A 467 -7.68 -9.52 2.29
CA ALA A 467 -7.96 -10.77 3.00
C ALA A 467 -7.55 -10.68 4.47
N THR A 468 -6.37 -10.12 4.76
CA THR A 468 -5.85 -9.87 6.11
C THR A 468 -6.81 -9.02 6.93
N VAL A 469 -7.38 -7.97 6.35
CA VAL A 469 -8.44 -7.15 6.99
C VAL A 469 -9.64 -7.98 7.45
N SER A 470 -9.92 -9.10 6.81
CA SER A 470 -11.04 -9.98 7.13
C SER A 470 -10.69 -11.07 8.15
N PHE A 471 -9.41 -11.44 8.27
CA PHE A 471 -8.97 -12.49 9.21
C PHE A 471 -8.81 -11.97 10.64
N PHE A 472 -8.43 -10.69 10.78
CA PHE A 472 -8.12 -10.11 12.07
C PHE A 472 -9.27 -9.25 12.64
N PRO A 473 -9.49 -9.30 13.96
CA PRO A 473 -10.52 -8.50 14.60
C PRO A 473 -10.16 -7.01 14.53
N THR A 474 -11.20 -6.17 14.59
CA THR A 474 -11.14 -4.73 14.35
C THR A 474 -10.12 -4.00 15.23
N ASN A 475 -9.79 -4.51 16.41
CA ASN A 475 -8.89 -3.89 17.38
C ASN A 475 -7.38 -4.05 17.11
N VAL A 476 -6.98 -4.98 16.24
CA VAL A 476 -5.57 -5.24 15.84
C VAL A 476 -5.39 -5.31 14.33
N ARG A 477 -6.44 -4.94 13.59
CA ARG A 477 -6.54 -5.10 12.13
C ARG A 477 -5.52 -4.25 11.40
N ALA A 478 -5.43 -2.96 11.71
CA ALA A 478 -4.50 -2.07 11.01
C ALA A 478 -3.05 -2.48 11.30
N MET A 479 -2.76 -2.82 12.55
CA MET A 479 -1.44 -3.32 12.95
C MET A 479 -1.07 -4.65 12.28
N ALA A 480 -2.02 -5.59 12.09
CA ALA A 480 -1.76 -6.84 11.37
C ALA A 480 -1.28 -6.57 9.93
N VAL A 481 -1.99 -5.69 9.21
CA VAL A 481 -1.64 -5.29 7.83
C VAL A 481 -0.32 -4.53 7.78
N CYS A 482 -0.07 -3.62 8.73
CA CYS A 482 1.22 -2.90 8.81
C CYS A 482 2.40 -3.86 8.98
N LEU A 483 2.31 -4.81 9.92
CA LEU A 483 3.41 -5.72 10.22
C LEU A 483 3.61 -6.77 9.12
N SER A 484 2.54 -7.27 8.49
CA SER A 484 2.70 -8.15 7.33
C SER A 484 3.36 -7.41 6.18
N LEU A 485 2.94 -6.18 5.87
CA LEU A 485 3.56 -5.34 4.83
C LEU A 485 5.01 -4.99 5.15
N MET A 486 5.35 -4.76 6.41
CA MET A 486 6.74 -4.58 6.85
C MET A 486 7.61 -5.79 6.48
N MET A 487 7.12 -7.01 6.75
CA MET A 487 7.79 -8.24 6.31
C MET A 487 7.90 -8.33 4.78
N GLY A 488 6.86 -7.88 4.07
CA GLY A 488 6.92 -7.69 2.63
C GLY A 488 8.06 -6.79 2.17
N ARG A 489 8.18 -5.59 2.73
CA ARG A 489 9.26 -4.64 2.37
C ARG A 489 10.65 -5.22 2.66
N LEU A 490 10.83 -5.94 3.77
CA LEU A 490 12.05 -6.70 4.02
C LEU A 490 12.33 -7.74 2.92
N GLY A 491 11.29 -8.41 2.43
CA GLY A 491 11.36 -9.32 1.28
C GLY A 491 11.85 -8.64 0.00
N SER A 492 11.40 -7.42 -0.30
CA SER A 492 11.90 -6.69 -1.47
C SER A 492 13.39 -6.38 -1.39
N VAL A 493 13.87 -5.94 -0.22
CA VAL A 493 15.30 -5.66 0.03
C VAL A 493 16.10 -6.96 -0.05
N PHE A 494 15.64 -8.02 0.59
CA PHE A 494 16.29 -9.33 0.54
C PHE A 494 16.37 -9.86 -0.90
N GLY A 495 15.26 -9.82 -1.64
CA GLY A 495 15.17 -10.33 -3.01
C GLY A 495 16.08 -9.56 -3.97
N SER A 496 16.11 -8.23 -3.90
CA SER A 496 16.95 -7.43 -4.80
C SER A 496 18.44 -7.64 -4.58
N ASN A 497 18.87 -7.76 -3.31
CA ASN A 497 20.26 -8.06 -2.97
C ASN A 497 20.64 -9.49 -3.34
N LEU A 498 19.73 -10.45 -3.13
CA LEU A 498 19.98 -11.84 -3.50
C LEU A 498 20.17 -11.97 -5.01
N VAL A 499 19.29 -11.39 -5.82
CA VAL A 499 19.45 -11.38 -7.28
C VAL A 499 20.81 -10.80 -7.68
N GLY A 500 21.22 -9.67 -7.09
CA GLY A 500 22.52 -9.06 -7.40
C GLY A 500 23.74 -9.89 -7.02
N LEU A 501 23.61 -10.87 -6.12
CA LEU A 501 24.72 -11.74 -5.73
C LEU A 501 24.83 -13.01 -6.57
N ILE A 502 23.70 -13.54 -7.07
CA ILE A 502 23.68 -14.88 -7.70
C ILE A 502 23.15 -14.91 -9.14
N MET A 503 22.59 -13.81 -9.67
CA MET A 503 22.01 -13.82 -11.02
C MET A 503 23.06 -14.00 -12.11
N GLU A 504 24.23 -13.39 -11.95
CA GLU A 504 25.31 -13.45 -12.96
C GLU A 504 26.00 -14.82 -12.99
N GLU A 505 26.26 -15.44 -11.83
CA GLU A 505 26.92 -16.75 -11.80
C GLU A 505 25.91 -17.92 -11.98
N HIS A 506 24.68 -17.73 -11.51
CA HIS A 506 23.68 -18.80 -11.37
C HIS A 506 22.26 -18.32 -11.75
N CYS A 507 22.09 -17.84 -12.98
CA CYS A 507 20.80 -17.35 -13.50
C CYS A 507 19.65 -18.35 -13.34
N THR A 508 19.81 -19.60 -13.82
CA THR A 508 18.77 -20.65 -13.74
C THR A 508 18.37 -20.95 -12.29
N LEU A 509 19.35 -21.01 -11.38
CA LEU A 509 19.08 -21.23 -9.95
C LEU A 509 18.27 -20.08 -9.36
N THR A 510 18.59 -18.84 -9.74
CA THR A 510 17.91 -17.64 -9.25
C THR A 510 16.43 -17.65 -9.63
N PHE A 511 16.10 -17.90 -10.91
CA PHE A 511 14.71 -18.00 -11.35
C PHE A 511 13.97 -19.16 -10.71
N ASN A 512 14.60 -20.34 -10.62
CA ASN A 512 13.98 -21.51 -9.98
C ASN A 512 13.71 -21.28 -8.48
N LEU A 513 14.63 -20.64 -7.75
CA LEU A 513 14.45 -20.33 -6.34
C LEU A 513 13.24 -19.41 -6.11
N PHE A 514 13.12 -18.34 -6.89
CA PHE A 514 12.04 -17.37 -6.73
C PHE A 514 10.69 -17.96 -7.20
N ALA A 515 10.69 -18.71 -8.30
CA ALA A 515 9.51 -19.37 -8.82
C ALA A 515 8.96 -20.45 -7.88
N THR A 516 9.83 -21.32 -7.36
CA THR A 516 9.43 -22.35 -6.38
C THR A 516 8.99 -21.73 -5.07
N GLY A 517 9.66 -20.66 -4.61
CA GLY A 517 9.21 -19.87 -3.45
C GLY A 517 7.80 -19.31 -3.63
N SER A 518 7.46 -18.82 -4.83
CA SER A 518 6.11 -18.35 -5.18
C SER A 518 5.07 -19.48 -5.08
N ILE A 519 5.39 -20.67 -5.59
CA ILE A 519 4.51 -21.85 -5.51
C ILE A 519 4.31 -22.34 -4.07
N ILE A 520 5.37 -22.32 -3.24
CA ILE A 520 5.26 -22.63 -1.81
C ILE A 520 4.33 -21.63 -1.11
N CYS A 521 4.44 -20.34 -1.42
CA CYS A 521 3.53 -19.32 -0.92
C CYS A 521 2.08 -19.56 -1.37
N ALA A 522 1.87 -20.07 -2.59
CA ALA A 522 0.54 -20.46 -3.07
C ALA A 522 -0.07 -21.57 -2.19
N ALA A 523 0.71 -22.61 -1.86
CA ALA A 523 0.27 -23.70 -1.01
C ALA A 523 -0.04 -23.23 0.43
N LEU A 524 0.81 -22.39 1.02
CA LEU A 524 0.60 -21.81 2.35
C LEU A 524 -0.68 -20.98 2.41
N THR A 525 -0.99 -20.23 1.36
CA THR A 525 -2.20 -19.40 1.27
C THR A 525 -3.48 -20.22 1.38
N LEU A 526 -3.49 -21.47 0.92
CA LEU A 526 -4.68 -22.34 0.99
C LEU A 526 -5.04 -22.76 2.43
N ILE A 527 -4.09 -22.66 3.37
CA ILE A 527 -4.29 -22.96 4.79
C ILE A 527 -5.08 -21.83 5.50
N LEU A 528 -5.12 -20.63 4.92
CA LEU A 528 -5.84 -19.49 5.49
C LEU A 528 -7.36 -19.75 5.53
N PRO A 529 -8.06 -19.16 6.53
CA PRO A 529 -9.51 -19.30 6.63
C PRO A 529 -10.23 -18.67 5.42
N SER A 530 -11.35 -19.29 5.05
CA SER A 530 -12.15 -18.90 3.88
C SER A 530 -12.80 -17.54 4.04
#